data_AF-A0A425C5J3-F1
#
_entry.id   AF-A0A425C5J3-F1
#
_cell.length_a   1.000
_cell.length_b   1.000
_cell.length_c   1.000
_cell.angle_alpha   90.00
_cell.angle_beta   90.00
_cell.angle_gamma   90.00
#
_symmetry.space_group_name_H-M   'P 1'
#
loop_
_entity.id
_entity.type
_entity.pdbx_description
1 polymer ?
#
loop_
_entity_poly.entity_id
_entity_poly.type
_entity_poly.pdbx_seq_one_letter_code
_entity_poly.pdbx_strand_id
1 'polypeptide(L)'
;MQPTTPTNDPFVAIPATPRELNAVQHHKPLITRFRLVAAVLAICGVACVTVGAILFAQHQAKPDTKSIVTNIQQASALKVTFTALRSTMQLNGKSQATVYIVPRVSDLEEDAGSALTFDAILTQP
;
A
#
# COMPACT_ATOMS: atom_id res chain seq x y z
N MET A 1 -39.93 4.36 -101.94
CA MET A 1 -38.86 3.69 -101.18
C MET A 1 -37.85 4.76 -100.83
N GLN A 2 -37.93 5.29 -99.61
CA GLN A 2 -37.25 6.51 -99.18
C GLN A 2 -36.09 6.13 -98.23
N PRO A 3 -34.85 6.55 -98.52
CA PRO A 3 -33.69 6.28 -97.67
C PRO A 3 -33.69 7.23 -96.47
N THR A 4 -33.46 6.72 -95.27
CA THR A 4 -33.29 7.56 -94.07
C THR A 4 -31.84 7.48 -93.59
N THR A 5 -31.19 8.63 -93.65
CA THR A 5 -29.87 8.93 -93.11
C THR A 5 -29.85 8.64 -91.60
N PRO A 6 -28.87 7.89 -91.05
CA PRO A 6 -28.73 7.77 -89.61
C PRO A 6 -28.20 9.09 -89.05
N THR A 7 -29.04 9.76 -88.27
CA THR A 7 -28.67 10.94 -87.48
C THR A 7 -27.76 10.49 -86.35
N ASN A 8 -26.53 11.02 -86.32
CA ASN A 8 -25.60 10.86 -85.21
C ASN A 8 -26.11 11.71 -84.03
N ASP A 9 -26.81 11.08 -83.10
CA ASP A 9 -27.14 11.70 -81.82
C ASP A 9 -25.92 11.64 -80.88
N PRO A 10 -25.61 12.72 -80.14
CA PRO A 10 -24.45 12.79 -79.26
C PRO A 10 -24.58 11.80 -78.09
N PHE A 11 -23.49 11.10 -77.80
CA PHE A 11 -23.35 10.26 -76.61
C PHE A 11 -23.58 11.10 -75.35
N VAL A 12 -24.78 10.99 -74.77
CA VAL A 12 -25.09 11.54 -73.45
C VAL A 12 -24.46 10.63 -72.42
N ALA A 13 -23.39 11.09 -71.77
CA ALA A 13 -22.83 10.41 -70.61
C ALA A 13 -23.91 10.34 -69.52
N ILE A 14 -24.38 9.13 -69.22
CA ILE A 14 -25.28 8.88 -68.10
C ILE A 14 -24.49 9.22 -66.83
N PRO A 15 -24.98 10.12 -65.94
CA PRO A 15 -24.29 10.43 -64.70
C PRO A 15 -24.14 9.14 -63.89
N ALA A 16 -22.94 8.93 -63.35
CA ALA A 16 -22.66 7.79 -62.49
C ALA A 16 -23.69 7.75 -61.37
N THR A 17 -24.40 6.62 -61.26
CA THR A 17 -25.34 6.37 -60.18
C THR A 17 -24.65 6.62 -58.83
N PRO A 18 -25.25 7.42 -57.92
CA PRO A 18 -24.71 7.52 -56.58
C PRO A 18 -24.78 6.13 -55.97
N ARG A 19 -23.64 5.59 -55.56
CA ARG A 19 -23.60 4.39 -54.71
C ARG A 19 -24.50 4.68 -53.51
N GLU A 20 -25.59 3.93 -53.43
CA GLU A 20 -26.48 3.91 -52.28
C GLU A 20 -25.65 3.85 -51.00
N LEU A 21 -25.98 4.83 -50.17
CA LEU A 21 -25.64 5.00 -48.78
C LEU A 21 -25.98 3.71 -47.99
N ASN A 22 -25.35 3.54 -46.82
CA ASN A 22 -25.52 2.47 -45.81
C ASN A 22 -24.51 1.32 -45.96
N ALA A 23 -23.53 1.12 -45.07
CA ALA A 23 -23.58 1.34 -43.63
C ALA A 23 -22.30 2.04 -43.16
N VAL A 24 -22.37 3.35 -42.94
CA VAL A 24 -21.61 3.91 -41.82
C VAL A 24 -22.26 3.28 -40.60
N GLN A 25 -21.62 2.26 -40.06
CA GLN A 25 -22.01 1.64 -38.81
C GLN A 25 -21.91 2.74 -37.74
N HIS A 26 -23.02 3.44 -37.53
CA HIS A 26 -23.17 4.39 -36.44
C HIS A 26 -23.24 3.52 -35.19
N HIS A 27 -22.06 3.15 -34.67
CA HIS A 27 -21.96 2.68 -33.30
C HIS A 27 -22.51 3.82 -32.45
N LYS A 28 -23.78 3.67 -32.04
CA LYS A 28 -24.37 4.48 -30.96
C LYS A 28 -23.29 4.68 -29.91
N PRO A 29 -23.00 5.89 -29.43
CA PRO A 29 -21.90 6.11 -28.51
C PRO A 29 -22.22 5.41 -27.18
N LEU A 30 -21.83 4.13 -27.06
CA LEU A 30 -21.81 3.37 -25.81
C LEU A 30 -20.84 3.99 -24.80
N ILE A 31 -20.01 4.93 -25.27
CA ILE A 31 -18.92 5.60 -24.58
C ILE A 31 -19.41 6.51 -23.45
N THR A 32 -20.64 7.06 -23.50
CA THR A 32 -21.15 7.95 -22.44
C THR A 32 -21.44 7.20 -21.15
N ARG A 33 -22.09 6.04 -21.24
CA ARG A 33 -22.33 5.17 -20.08
C ARG A 33 -21.06 4.55 -19.53
N PHE A 34 -20.13 4.17 -20.40
CA PHE A 34 -18.82 3.65 -19.98
C PHE A 34 -17.97 4.71 -19.27
N ARG A 35 -18.00 5.97 -19.76
CA ARG A 35 -17.36 7.12 -19.10
C ARG A 35 -17.97 7.43 -17.73
N LEU A 36 -19.28 7.30 -17.59
CA LEU A 36 -19.97 7.53 -16.32
C LEU A 36 -19.60 6.46 -15.29
N VAL A 37 -19.58 5.18 -15.68
CA VAL A 37 -19.11 4.08 -14.83
C VAL A 37 -17.64 4.24 -14.47
N ALA A 38 -16.79 4.61 -15.42
CA ALA A 38 -15.37 4.87 -15.17
C ALA A 38 -15.15 6.05 -14.21
N ALA A 39 -15.94 7.12 -14.31
CA ALA A 39 -15.88 8.25 -13.39
C ALA A 39 -16.28 7.85 -11.97
N VAL A 40 -17.35 7.05 -11.82
CA VAL A 40 -17.78 6.53 -10.50
C VAL A 40 -16.72 5.62 -9.89
N LEU A 41 -16.13 4.71 -10.68
CA LEU A 41 -15.04 3.84 -10.21
C LEU A 41 -13.79 4.63 -9.82
N ALA A 42 -13.45 5.68 -10.56
CA ALA A 42 -12.32 6.54 -10.23
C ALA A 42 -12.54 7.27 -8.89
N ILE A 43 -13.72 7.83 -8.67
CA ILE A 43 -14.07 8.50 -7.40
C ILE A 43 -14.05 7.49 -6.23
N CYS A 44 -14.62 6.31 -6.44
CA CYS A 44 -14.60 5.24 -5.45
C CYS A 44 -13.17 4.79 -5.13
N GLY A 45 -12.32 4.62 -6.15
CA GLY A 45 -10.92 4.28 -5.99
C GLY A 45 -10.16 5.32 -5.17
N VAL A 46 -10.35 6.61 -5.45
CA VAL A 46 -9.73 7.70 -4.68
C VAL A 46 -10.21 7.68 -3.22
N ALA A 47 -11.49 7.46 -2.96
CA ALA A 47 -12.04 7.35 -1.61
C ALA A 47 -11.44 6.14 -0.86
N CYS A 48 -11.36 4.96 -1.49
CA CYS A 48 -10.77 3.78 -0.88
C CYS A 48 -9.27 3.95 -0.59
N VAL A 49 -8.51 4.54 -1.50
CA VAL A 49 -7.07 4.79 -1.31
C VAL A 49 -6.83 5.82 -0.21
N THR A 50 -7.62 6.89 -0.14
CA THR A 50 -7.48 7.91 0.91
C THR A 50 -7.80 7.36 2.29
N VAL A 51 -8.91 6.63 2.45
CA VAL A 51 -9.27 5.98 3.73
C VAL A 51 -8.22 4.93 4.11
N GLY A 52 -7.79 4.10 3.17
CA GLY A 52 -6.73 3.11 3.39
C GLY A 52 -5.40 3.74 3.82
N ALA A 53 -5.01 4.85 3.18
CA ALA A 53 -3.80 5.58 3.53
C ALA A 53 -3.88 6.22 4.92
N ILE A 54 -5.03 6.78 5.30
CA ILE A 54 -5.25 7.35 6.64
C ILE A 54 -5.13 6.25 7.70
N LEU A 55 -5.85 5.13 7.53
CA LEU A 55 -5.78 4.02 8.49
C LEU A 55 -4.37 3.44 8.59
N PHE A 56 -3.70 3.25 7.45
CA PHE A 56 -2.32 2.79 7.43
C PHE A 56 -1.36 3.75 8.14
N ALA A 57 -1.51 5.06 7.93
CA ALA A 57 -0.71 6.07 8.62
C ALA A 57 -0.98 6.14 10.12
N GLN A 58 -2.22 5.90 10.56
CA GLN A 58 -2.57 5.81 11.99
C GLN A 58 -2.01 4.53 12.63
N HIS A 59 -1.98 3.41 11.90
CA HIS A 59 -1.38 2.16 12.37
C HIS A 59 0.15 2.16 12.34
N GLN A 60 0.77 3.07 11.58
CA GLN A 60 2.20 3.40 11.65
C GLN A 60 2.52 4.24 12.89
N ALA A 61 1.92 3.88 14.04
CA ALA A 61 2.32 4.40 15.32
C ALA A 61 3.82 4.14 15.46
N LYS A 62 4.63 5.20 15.33
CA LYS A 62 6.01 5.19 15.81
C LYS A 62 5.92 4.61 17.21
N PRO A 63 6.70 3.54 17.53
CA PRO A 63 6.70 3.03 18.89
C PRO A 63 6.93 4.24 19.78
N ASP A 64 6.03 4.46 20.75
CA ASP A 64 6.14 5.54 21.69
C ASP A 64 7.33 5.21 22.59
N THR A 65 8.53 5.44 22.06
CA THR A 65 9.80 5.10 22.70
C THR A 65 9.91 5.83 24.03
N LYS A 66 9.25 7.00 24.14
CA LYS A 66 9.15 7.75 25.39
C LYS A 66 8.36 6.96 26.42
N SER A 67 7.20 6.39 26.06
CA SER A 67 6.45 5.49 26.94
C SER A 67 7.24 4.25 27.35
N ILE A 68 8.06 3.68 26.46
CA ILE A 68 8.84 2.47 26.74
C ILE A 68 9.93 2.78 27.78
N VAL A 69 10.66 3.90 27.61
CA VAL A 69 11.70 4.30 28.55
C VAL A 69 11.09 4.65 29.91
N THR A 70 9.96 5.37 29.95
CA THR A 70 9.29 5.67 31.22
C THR A 70 8.78 4.41 31.90
N ASN A 71 8.23 3.45 31.14
CA ASN A 71 7.78 2.17 31.70
C ASN A 71 8.95 1.34 32.23
N ILE A 72 10.11 1.36 31.57
CA ILE A 72 11.34 0.69 32.02
C ILE A 72 11.90 1.36 33.28
N GLN A 73 11.85 2.69 33.38
CA GLN A 73 12.27 3.44 34.55
C GLN A 73 11.32 3.27 35.74
N GLN A 74 10.01 3.15 35.49
CA GLN A 74 9.00 2.92 36.52
C GLN A 74 8.92 1.46 36.97
N ALA A 75 9.40 0.51 36.17
CA ALA A 75 9.46 -0.89 36.55
C ALA A 75 10.52 -1.11 37.64
N SER A 76 10.15 -1.82 38.71
CA SER A 76 11.09 -2.15 39.79
C SER A 76 12.22 -3.08 39.33
N ALA A 77 11.95 -3.95 38.37
CA ALA A 77 12.94 -4.80 37.69
C ALA A 77 12.36 -5.39 36.39
N LEU A 78 13.23 -5.72 35.44
CA LEU A 78 12.90 -6.56 34.28
C LEU A 78 13.41 -7.98 34.50
N LYS A 79 12.52 -8.96 34.32
CA LYS A 79 12.89 -10.39 34.33
C LYS A 79 13.15 -10.87 32.91
N VAL A 80 14.37 -11.35 32.67
CA VAL A 80 14.78 -11.94 31.39
C VAL A 80 15.13 -13.40 31.60
N THR A 81 14.51 -14.29 30.84
CA THR A 81 14.83 -15.73 30.88
C THR A 81 15.68 -16.09 29.67
N PHE A 82 16.92 -16.50 29.92
CA PHE A 82 17.79 -17.08 28.92
C PHE A 82 17.54 -18.57 28.81
N THR A 83 17.29 -19.04 27.59
CA THR A 83 17.16 -20.46 27.27
C THR A 83 18.24 -20.83 26.25
N ALA A 84 19.17 -21.68 26.66
CA ALA A 84 20.20 -22.23 25.81
C ALA A 84 19.59 -23.26 24.85
N LEU A 85 19.69 -22.97 23.55
CA LEU A 85 19.18 -23.85 22.49
C LEU A 85 20.15 -24.97 22.13
N ARG A 86 21.40 -24.89 22.60
CA ARG A 86 22.47 -25.86 22.35
C ARG A 86 23.16 -26.22 23.65
N SER A 87 23.66 -27.45 23.75
CA SER A 87 24.37 -27.93 24.94
C SER A 87 25.63 -27.11 25.27
N THR A 88 26.29 -26.56 24.27
CA THR A 88 27.47 -25.69 24.44
C THR A 88 27.16 -24.29 24.94
N MET A 89 25.89 -23.87 24.94
CA MET A 89 25.43 -22.57 25.43
C MET A 89 24.88 -22.65 26.85
N GLN A 90 24.98 -23.81 27.50
CA GLN A 90 24.53 -23.97 28.87
C GLN A 90 25.41 -23.14 29.80
N LEU A 91 24.75 -22.36 30.66
CA LEU A 91 25.41 -21.60 31.71
C LEU A 91 25.56 -22.54 32.91
N ASN A 92 26.79 -22.89 33.30
CA ASN A 92 27.06 -23.83 34.40
C ASN A 92 26.32 -25.18 34.25
N GLY A 93 26.21 -25.69 33.02
CA GLY A 93 25.49 -26.95 32.74
C GLY A 93 23.96 -26.85 32.84
N LYS A 94 23.41 -25.64 32.96
CA LYS A 94 21.97 -25.39 32.95
C LYS A 94 21.56 -24.78 31.62
N SER A 95 20.48 -25.31 31.05
CA SER A 95 19.89 -24.79 29.81
C SER A 95 19.03 -23.55 30.03
N GLN A 96 18.73 -23.18 31.28
CA GLN A 96 17.95 -22.00 31.59
C GLN A 96 18.60 -21.18 32.69
N ALA A 97 18.58 -19.86 32.54
CA ALA A 97 18.96 -18.92 33.59
C ALA A 97 18.02 -17.71 33.58
N THR A 98 17.74 -17.17 34.75
CA THR A 98 16.91 -15.96 34.90
C THR A 98 17.78 -14.80 35.32
N VAL A 99 17.76 -13.71 34.56
CA VAL A 99 18.42 -12.45 34.91
C VAL A 99 17.37 -11.43 35.33
N TYR A 100 17.56 -10.84 36.51
CA TYR A 100 16.79 -9.70 36.98
C TYR A 100 17.60 -8.44 36.73
N ILE A 101 17.10 -7.56 35.87
CA ILE A 101 17.70 -6.28 35.52
C ILE A 101 17.01 -5.20 36.34
N VAL A 102 17.75 -4.51 37.21
CA VAL A 102 17.21 -3.50 38.13
C VAL A 102 17.73 -2.13 37.70
N PRO A 103 16.87 -1.14 37.45
CA PRO A 103 17.32 0.21 37.16
C PRO A 103 18.04 0.78 38.37
N ARG A 104 19.21 1.40 38.16
CA ARG A 104 19.82 2.24 39.17
C ARG A 104 19.09 3.58 39.15
N VAL A 105 18.66 4.05 40.30
CA VAL A 105 18.22 5.45 40.46
C VAL A 105 19.48 6.30 40.39
N SER A 106 19.95 6.60 39.18
CA SER A 106 20.87 7.71 38.97
C SER A 106 20.07 8.98 39.20
N ASP A 107 20.60 9.93 39.98
CA ASP A 107 20.07 11.27 40.03
C ASP A 107 20.01 11.77 38.59
N LEU A 108 18.80 11.84 38.05
CA LEU A 108 18.51 12.28 36.70
C LEU A 108 18.75 13.80 36.68
N GLU A 109 20.01 14.21 36.73
CA GLU A 109 20.37 15.54 36.28
C GLU A 109 19.94 15.64 34.82
N GLU A 110 19.20 16.70 34.57
CA GLU A 110 18.38 17.03 33.40
C GLU A 110 19.22 17.26 32.13
N ASP A 111 20.29 16.51 31.94
CA ASP A 111 21.12 16.58 30.75
C ASP A 111 20.68 15.48 29.77
N ALA A 112 20.40 15.89 28.54
CA ALA A 112 19.80 15.10 27.47
C ALA A 112 20.68 13.93 26.96
N GLY A 113 21.69 13.54 27.74
CA GLY A 113 22.61 12.44 27.50
C GLY A 113 22.87 11.54 28.71
N SER A 114 22.13 11.69 29.82
CA SER A 114 22.31 10.84 31.01
C SER A 114 21.92 9.39 30.68
N ALA A 115 22.92 8.51 30.54
CA ALA A 115 22.74 7.14 30.11
C ALA A 115 22.01 6.32 31.20
N LEU A 116 21.00 5.56 30.79
CA LEU A 116 20.23 4.71 31.69
C LEU A 116 21.09 3.56 32.22
N THR A 117 21.41 3.59 33.52
CA THR A 117 22.26 2.58 34.17
C THR A 117 21.44 1.49 34.83
N PHE A 118 21.90 0.24 34.72
CA PHE A 118 21.22 -0.93 35.27
C PHE A 118 22.20 -1.87 35.97
N ASP A 119 21.72 -2.52 37.02
CA ASP A 119 22.33 -3.72 37.59
C ASP A 119 21.64 -4.98 37.08
N ALA A 120 22.39 -6.08 37.06
CA ALA A 120 21.86 -7.38 36.64
C ALA A 120 22.25 -8.47 37.64
N ILE A 121 21.26 -9.25 38.06
CA ILE A 121 21.44 -10.39 38.95
C ILE A 121 21.05 -11.66 38.20
N LEU A 122 22.02 -12.53 37.95
CA LEU A 122 21.81 -13.84 37.32
C LEU A 122 21.48 -14.88 38.39
N THR A 123 20.41 -15.64 38.16
CA THR A 123 19.98 -16.75 39.01
C THR A 123 19.77 -18.00 38.14
N GLN A 124 20.16 -19.15 38.67
CA GLN A 124 20.04 -20.43 37.98
C GLN A 124 19.36 -21.43 38.92
N PRO A 125 18.34 -22.18 38.44
CA PRO A 125 17.73 -23.26 39.20
C PRO A 125 18.63 -24.50 39.28
#